data_AF-A0A7S1G2H3-F1
#
_entry.id   AF-A0A7S1G2H3-F1
#
_cell.length_a   1.000
_cell.length_b   1.000
_cell.length_c   1.000
_cell.angle_alpha   90.00
_cell.angle_beta   90.00
_cell.angle_gamma   90.00
#
_symmetry.space_group_name_H-M   'P 1'
#
loop_
_entity.id
_entity.type
_entity.pdbx_description
1 polymer ?
#
loop_
_entity_poly.entity_id
_entity_poly.type
_entity_poly.pdbx_seq_one_letter_code
_entity_poly.pdbx_strand_id
1 'polypeptide(L)'
;STPLRPGPVRSYKFPLTGDSFEYPAVADKITRMRLSYDDAHLFVAGADGALVVFEVREKDGRVPHRERETQVPWSEEILVTKTDLEEREATMAELRNTVEELTVNNDYALRMKDIAYNEKIKKITEKYASDLEQDKNQYDLLREEKTDLEREYEERLSAMEVQHRAEMQKRESLYQGKIMEEVERYQQLQHETNLQKERWEEKQVELVRSHDAYSQAITDDFEAQLEEVRASRMDSEEEIAGMKRDWEETRRQMEEDIDTEVERLKARYEERLAAEREATLKFKGENGIMKKKFTALHKDIEEQREEIKAMLDKEKELRANMAKLEGEIVSLRAMIHERDVTIGDKEKKIYELKKRNQELEKFKFVLNYKIQELKRQIMPRKKEITDMREQIKEMELELLQYHKSNAALDLMIGELRLKKEGMQRESDGLEAQLLDG
;
A
#
# COMPACT_ATOMS: atom_id res chain seq x y z
N SER A 1 93.37 135.86 -11.92
CA SER A 1 93.70 136.84 -12.98
C SER A 1 93.06 136.37 -14.28
N THR A 2 92.48 137.27 -15.06
CA THR A 2 91.91 136.97 -16.38
C THR A 2 92.95 136.35 -17.32
N PRO A 3 92.61 135.33 -18.12
CA PRO A 3 93.57 134.67 -19.00
C PRO A 3 93.97 135.59 -20.16
N LEU A 4 95.28 135.76 -20.38
CA LEU A 4 95.84 136.42 -21.56
C LEU A 4 95.40 135.64 -22.80
N ARG A 5 94.76 136.31 -23.75
CA ARG A 5 94.53 135.76 -25.09
C ARG A 5 95.72 136.15 -25.98
N PRO A 6 96.33 135.19 -26.72
CA PRO A 6 97.43 135.49 -27.64
C PRO A 6 96.98 136.48 -28.73
N GLY A 7 97.90 137.32 -29.20
CA GLY A 7 97.68 138.28 -30.28
C GLY A 7 97.85 137.65 -31.66
N PRO A 8 96.78 137.46 -32.45
CA PRO A 8 96.88 136.87 -33.78
C PRO A 8 97.16 137.93 -34.85
N VAL A 9 97.90 137.54 -35.89
CA VAL A 9 97.99 138.25 -37.17
C VAL A 9 96.89 137.72 -38.08
N ARG A 10 96.03 138.60 -38.60
CA ARG A 10 95.00 138.23 -39.56
C ARG A 10 95.44 138.58 -40.97
N SER A 11 95.49 137.59 -41.86
CA SER A 11 95.60 137.84 -43.28
C SER A 11 94.20 137.91 -43.90
N TYR A 12 93.99 138.91 -44.75
CA TYR A 12 92.77 139.08 -45.52
C TYR A 12 93.11 138.98 -47.00
N LYS A 13 92.24 138.31 -47.75
CA LYS A 13 92.31 138.36 -49.20
C LYS A 13 91.84 139.73 -49.67
N PHE A 14 92.58 140.34 -50.58
CA PHE A 14 92.18 141.56 -51.26
C PHE A 14 91.67 141.20 -52.68
N PRO A 15 90.54 141.74 -53.15
CA PRO A 15 89.59 142.64 -52.48
C PRO A 15 88.92 141.97 -51.26
N LEU A 16 88.57 142.75 -50.23
CA LEU A 16 88.08 142.22 -48.95
C LEU A 16 86.78 141.41 -49.13
N THR A 17 86.88 140.07 -49.07
CA THR A 17 85.75 139.14 -49.25
C THR A 17 85.10 138.68 -47.94
N GLY A 18 85.61 139.12 -46.78
CA GLY A 18 85.10 138.73 -45.45
C GLY A 18 85.78 137.49 -44.85
N ASP A 19 86.47 136.68 -45.66
CA ASP A 19 87.27 135.55 -45.18
C ASP A 19 88.61 136.03 -44.59
N SER A 20 88.91 135.63 -43.36
CA SER A 20 90.17 135.93 -42.68
C SER A 20 90.86 134.67 -42.16
N PHE A 21 92.16 134.56 -42.37
CA PHE A 21 92.98 133.53 -41.72
C PHE A 21 93.72 134.15 -40.53
N GLU A 22 93.54 133.58 -39.35
CA GLU A 22 94.24 134.00 -38.14
C GLU A 22 95.49 133.12 -37.93
N TYR A 23 96.63 133.77 -37.79
CA TYR A 23 97.89 133.13 -37.40
C TYR A 23 98.25 133.60 -35.99
N PRO A 24 98.39 132.70 -35.00
CA PRO A 24 98.89 133.08 -33.69
C PRO A 24 100.35 133.53 -33.84
N ALA A 25 100.66 134.77 -33.46
CA ALA A 25 102.01 135.32 -33.56
C ALA A 25 102.68 135.46 -32.19
N VAL A 26 102.00 136.11 -31.24
CA VAL A 26 102.58 136.50 -29.94
C VAL A 26 101.62 136.17 -28.79
N ALA A 27 102.14 136.02 -27.58
CA ALA A 27 101.36 135.64 -26.40
C ALA A 27 100.55 136.79 -25.80
N ASP A 28 100.90 138.04 -26.13
CA ASP A 28 100.20 139.27 -25.74
C ASP A 28 99.83 140.11 -26.99
N LYS A 29 99.28 141.31 -26.82
CA LYS A 29 98.90 142.21 -27.91
C LYS A 29 100.09 142.58 -28.81
N ILE A 30 99.86 142.60 -30.12
CA ILE A 30 100.84 143.06 -31.12
C ILE A 30 101.01 144.58 -31.00
N THR A 31 102.26 145.03 -30.85
CA THR A 31 102.60 146.46 -30.75
C THR A 31 103.02 147.05 -32.10
N ARG A 32 103.66 146.25 -32.98
CA ARG A 32 104.12 146.71 -34.29
C ARG A 32 104.18 145.59 -35.30
N MET A 33 103.94 145.94 -36.57
CA MET A 33 104.09 145.03 -37.69
C MET A 33 104.65 145.77 -38.91
N ARG A 34 105.63 145.18 -39.63
CA ARG A 34 106.26 145.79 -40.83
C ARG A 34 106.83 144.74 -41.77
N LEU A 35 106.75 144.99 -43.09
CA LEU A 35 107.39 144.17 -44.13
C LEU A 35 108.85 144.59 -44.37
N SER A 36 109.69 143.64 -44.78
CA SER A 36 111.04 143.89 -45.31
C SER A 36 110.96 144.68 -46.62
N TYR A 37 112.06 145.33 -47.01
CA TYR A 37 112.13 146.13 -48.24
C TYR A 37 111.89 145.30 -49.51
N ASP A 38 112.19 144.00 -49.45
CA ASP A 38 111.99 143.03 -50.52
C ASP A 38 110.66 142.25 -50.41
N ASP A 39 109.76 142.66 -49.50
CA ASP A 39 108.45 142.04 -49.20
C ASP A 39 108.49 140.55 -48.83
N ALA A 40 109.68 139.96 -48.66
CA ALA A 40 109.87 138.54 -48.36
C ALA A 40 109.55 138.20 -46.90
N HIS A 41 109.64 139.16 -45.99
CA HIS A 41 109.49 138.92 -44.55
C HIS A 41 108.56 139.93 -43.89
N LEU A 42 107.63 139.43 -43.08
CA LEU A 42 106.79 140.23 -42.20
C LEU A 42 107.31 140.11 -40.76
N PHE A 43 107.73 141.23 -40.19
CA PHE A 43 108.18 141.35 -38.81
C PHE A 43 107.01 141.77 -37.92
N VAL A 44 106.78 141.02 -36.85
CA VAL A 44 105.72 141.26 -35.87
C VAL A 44 106.33 141.33 -34.47
N ALA A 45 106.09 142.43 -33.76
CA ALA A 45 106.56 142.65 -32.40
C ALA A 45 105.38 142.65 -31.42
N GLY A 46 105.45 141.81 -30.38
CA GLY A 46 104.45 141.72 -29.31
C GLY A 46 104.81 142.56 -28.08
N ALA A 47 103.83 142.84 -27.23
CA ALA A 47 104.03 143.50 -25.94
C ALA A 47 104.74 142.59 -24.91
N ASP A 48 104.80 141.29 -25.20
CA ASP A 48 105.55 140.25 -24.49
C ASP A 48 107.06 140.26 -24.82
N GLY A 49 107.53 141.19 -25.67
CA GLY A 49 108.92 141.29 -26.08
C GLY A 49 109.34 140.27 -27.14
N ALA A 50 108.41 139.47 -27.66
CA ALA A 50 108.67 138.54 -28.74
C ALA A 50 108.70 139.28 -30.09
N LEU A 51 109.71 138.96 -30.91
CA LEU A 51 109.79 139.34 -32.32
C LEU A 51 109.62 138.08 -33.16
N VAL A 52 108.56 138.05 -33.97
CA VAL A 52 108.27 136.93 -34.87
C VAL A 52 108.46 137.39 -36.31
N VAL A 53 109.16 136.58 -37.09
CA VAL A 53 109.42 136.83 -38.51
C VAL A 53 108.65 135.78 -39.30
N PHE A 54 107.68 136.23 -40.09
CA PHE A 54 106.96 135.39 -41.04
C PHE A 54 107.60 135.51 -42.40
N GLU A 55 107.86 134.37 -43.05
CA GLU A 55 108.18 134.33 -44.46
C GLU A 55 106.88 134.49 -45.26
N VAL A 56 106.80 135.54 -46.07
CA VAL A 56 105.60 135.84 -46.86
C VAL A 56 105.71 135.12 -48.19
N ARG A 57 104.76 134.22 -48.47
CA ARG A 57 104.69 133.47 -49.73
C ARG A 57 103.37 133.71 -50.42
N GLU A 58 103.41 133.87 -51.74
CA GLU A 58 102.20 133.84 -52.58
C GLU A 58 101.59 132.43 -52.58
N LYS A 59 100.27 132.35 -52.80
CA LYS A 59 99.49 131.11 -52.70
C LYS A 59 99.91 130.01 -53.70
N ASP A 60 100.75 130.35 -54.69
CA ASP A 60 101.33 129.44 -55.68
C ASP A 60 102.82 129.09 -55.42
N GLY A 61 103.40 129.52 -54.29
CA GLY A 61 104.71 129.04 -53.82
C GLY A 61 105.95 129.59 -54.53
N ARG A 62 105.86 130.69 -55.29
CA ARG A 62 107.03 131.36 -55.90
C ARG A 62 107.56 132.50 -55.01
N VAL A 63 108.88 132.59 -54.90
CA VAL A 63 109.63 133.58 -54.09
C VAL A 63 110.25 134.65 -55.02
N PRO A 64 110.31 135.96 -54.64
CA PRO A 64 110.92 137.00 -55.47
C PRO A 64 112.46 136.92 -55.55
N HIS A 65 113.01 137.37 -56.68
CA HIS A 65 114.37 137.12 -57.21
C HIS A 65 115.54 137.78 -56.42
N ARG A 66 116.77 137.22 -56.47
CA ARG A 66 118.02 137.83 -55.95
C ARG A 66 119.17 137.79 -56.96
N GLU A 67 119.74 138.95 -57.27
CA GLU A 67 121.00 139.13 -58.02
C GLU A 67 122.23 139.02 -57.11
N ARG A 68 123.31 138.43 -57.64
CA ARG A 68 124.65 138.31 -57.05
C ARG A 68 125.52 139.49 -57.48
N GLU A 69 126.41 139.94 -56.60
CA GLU A 69 127.84 140.29 -56.82
C GLU A 69 128.26 141.51 -55.99
N THR A 70 129.30 141.34 -55.17
CA THR A 70 130.47 142.24 -55.14
C THR A 70 131.55 141.66 -54.22
N GLN A 71 132.60 141.09 -54.83
CA GLN A 71 133.90 140.88 -54.20
C GLN A 71 134.88 141.90 -54.78
N VAL A 72 135.76 142.44 -53.94
CA VAL A 72 136.89 143.29 -54.34
C VAL A 72 138.19 142.57 -53.90
N PRO A 73 139.19 142.38 -54.79
CA PRO A 73 140.46 141.72 -54.46
C PRO A 73 141.50 142.72 -53.92
N TRP A 74 142.47 142.23 -53.14
CA TRP A 74 143.56 143.01 -52.52
C TRP A 74 144.95 142.59 -53.02
N SER A 75 145.93 143.50 -52.80
CA SER A 75 147.28 143.56 -53.40
C SER A 75 148.34 142.61 -52.81
N GLU A 76 149.31 142.26 -53.65
CA GLU A 76 150.46 141.37 -53.40
C GLU A 76 151.72 142.11 -52.91
N GLU A 77 151.87 142.30 -51.59
CA GLU A 77 153.20 142.49 -50.98
C GLU A 77 153.34 141.58 -49.76
N ILE A 78 154.32 140.66 -49.81
CA ILE A 78 154.57 139.66 -48.77
C ILE A 78 155.71 140.15 -47.87
N LEU A 79 155.35 140.54 -46.66
CA LEU A 79 156.25 140.79 -45.52
C LEU A 79 156.20 139.57 -44.58
N VAL A 80 156.83 138.46 -44.99
CA VAL A 80 157.00 137.29 -44.12
C VAL A 80 158.44 136.80 -44.23
N THR A 81 159.11 136.68 -43.10
CA THR A 81 160.46 136.14 -43.00
C THR A 81 160.46 134.64 -43.31
N LYS A 82 161.49 134.15 -44.00
CA LYS A 82 161.59 132.75 -44.43
C LYS A 82 161.41 131.74 -43.28
N THR A 83 161.81 132.13 -42.07
CA THR A 83 161.60 131.38 -40.82
C THR A 83 160.14 131.11 -40.50
N ASP A 84 159.27 132.12 -40.67
CA ASP A 84 157.86 132.03 -40.29
C ASP A 84 157.09 131.16 -41.29
N LEU A 85 157.51 131.13 -42.55
CA LEU A 85 156.97 130.23 -43.57
C LEU A 85 157.39 128.78 -43.29
N GLU A 86 158.66 128.55 -42.95
CA GLU A 86 159.17 127.22 -42.59
C GLU A 86 158.50 126.69 -41.30
N GLU A 87 158.26 127.53 -40.29
CA GLU A 87 157.48 127.17 -39.10
C GLU A 87 156.00 126.86 -39.43
N ARG A 88 155.40 127.59 -40.37
CA ARG A 88 154.03 127.32 -40.82
C ARG A 88 153.91 126.04 -41.64
N GLU A 89 154.91 125.72 -42.47
CA GLU A 89 154.98 124.45 -43.17
C GLU A 89 155.20 123.27 -42.20
N ALA A 90 156.07 123.44 -41.20
CA ALA A 90 156.28 122.44 -40.16
C ALA A 90 155.00 122.18 -39.35
N THR A 91 154.32 123.23 -38.89
CA THR A 91 153.05 123.10 -38.15
C THR A 91 151.93 122.51 -39.03
N MET A 92 151.87 122.83 -40.33
CA MET A 92 150.94 122.18 -41.25
C MET A 92 151.24 120.69 -41.42
N ALA A 93 152.51 120.30 -41.51
CA ALA A 93 152.91 118.90 -41.61
C ALA A 93 152.56 118.12 -40.33
N GLU A 94 152.83 118.69 -39.16
CA GLU A 94 152.44 118.11 -37.87
C GLU A 94 150.91 117.96 -37.76
N LEU A 95 150.14 118.99 -38.11
CA LEU A 95 148.69 118.91 -38.09
C LEU A 95 148.16 117.86 -39.06
N ARG A 96 148.72 117.74 -40.27
CA ARG A 96 148.35 116.68 -41.21
C ARG A 96 148.63 115.29 -40.65
N ASN A 97 149.79 115.08 -40.06
CA ASN A 97 150.14 113.81 -39.40
C ASN A 97 149.17 113.51 -38.25
N THR A 98 148.82 114.50 -37.42
CA THR A 98 147.85 114.29 -36.32
C THR A 98 146.45 113.94 -36.84
N VAL A 99 146.02 114.52 -37.97
CA VAL A 99 144.74 114.18 -38.60
C VAL A 99 144.77 112.77 -39.16
N GLU A 100 145.84 112.37 -39.85
CA GLU A 100 146.01 111.00 -40.34
C GLU A 100 146.03 110.00 -39.17
N GLU A 101 146.79 110.25 -38.12
CA GLU A 101 146.79 109.43 -36.90
C GLU A 101 145.40 109.33 -36.26
N LEU A 102 144.67 110.45 -36.13
CA LEU A 102 143.31 110.44 -35.60
C LEU A 102 142.33 109.69 -36.49
N THR A 103 142.48 109.77 -37.81
CA THR A 103 141.62 109.02 -38.75
C THR A 103 141.84 107.52 -38.62
N VAL A 104 143.10 107.08 -38.56
CA VAL A 104 143.46 105.67 -38.36
C VAL A 104 142.98 105.18 -37.00
N ASN A 105 143.15 105.98 -35.94
CA ASN A 105 142.68 105.64 -34.60
C ASN A 105 141.15 105.55 -34.52
N ASN A 106 140.42 106.43 -35.20
CA ASN A 106 138.96 106.39 -35.24
C ASN A 106 138.45 105.18 -36.03
N ASP A 107 139.03 104.89 -37.20
CA ASP A 107 138.71 103.71 -37.99
C ASP A 107 138.99 102.42 -37.22
N TYR A 108 140.11 102.38 -36.49
CA TYR A 108 140.42 101.27 -35.60
C TYR A 108 139.36 101.14 -34.47
N ALA A 109 138.98 102.25 -33.83
CA ALA A 109 137.95 102.24 -32.79
C ALA A 109 136.57 101.81 -33.31
N LEU A 110 136.20 102.20 -34.53
CA LEU A 110 134.96 101.78 -35.19
C LEU A 110 134.98 100.28 -35.49
N ARG A 111 136.06 99.75 -36.06
CA ARG A 111 136.22 98.30 -36.27
C ARG A 111 136.14 97.51 -34.97
N MET A 112 136.75 98.02 -33.89
CA MET A 112 136.65 97.37 -32.58
C MET A 112 135.22 97.37 -32.04
N LYS A 113 134.45 98.43 -32.26
CA LYS A 113 133.01 98.47 -31.91
C LYS A 113 132.19 97.52 -32.78
N ASP A 114 132.45 97.45 -34.08
CA ASP A 114 131.76 96.53 -34.99
C ASP A 114 132.04 95.07 -34.63
N ILE A 115 133.29 94.74 -34.28
CA ILE A 115 133.65 93.42 -33.77
C ILE A 115 132.88 93.13 -32.48
N ALA A 116 132.85 94.08 -31.53
CA ALA A 116 132.13 93.91 -30.27
C ALA A 116 130.60 93.75 -30.46
N TYR A 117 129.99 94.52 -31.36
CA TYR A 117 128.56 94.42 -31.67
C TYR A 117 128.23 93.13 -32.41
N ASN A 118 129.04 92.72 -33.38
CA ASN A 118 128.87 91.44 -34.07
C ASN A 118 129.02 90.27 -33.12
N GLU A 119 129.97 90.32 -32.18
CA GLU A 119 130.11 89.29 -31.15
C GLU A 119 128.88 89.26 -30.22
N LYS A 120 128.32 90.42 -29.87
CA LYS A 120 127.09 90.50 -29.06
C LYS A 120 125.88 89.96 -29.80
N ILE A 121 125.71 90.30 -31.08
CA ILE A 121 124.64 89.77 -31.94
C ILE A 121 124.79 88.25 -32.03
N LYS A 122 125.99 87.75 -32.30
CA LYS A 122 126.29 86.33 -32.40
C LYS A 122 125.93 85.58 -31.11
N LYS A 123 126.36 86.08 -29.95
CA LYS A 123 126.01 85.50 -28.64
C LYS A 123 124.50 85.46 -28.39
N ILE A 124 123.79 86.52 -28.78
CA ILE A 124 122.33 86.59 -28.63
C ILE A 124 121.64 85.59 -29.58
N THR A 125 122.06 85.53 -30.85
CA THR A 125 121.49 84.60 -31.83
C THR A 125 121.78 83.14 -31.47
N GLU A 126 122.98 82.83 -30.98
CA GLU A 126 123.34 81.48 -30.51
C GLU A 126 122.51 81.11 -29.28
N LYS A 127 122.29 82.04 -28.35
CA LYS A 127 121.41 81.81 -27.19
C LYS A 127 119.98 81.54 -27.62
N TYR A 128 119.38 82.37 -28.47
CA TYR A 128 118.01 82.15 -28.94
C TYR A 128 117.86 80.87 -29.78
N ALA A 129 118.87 80.52 -30.57
CA ALA A 129 118.87 79.25 -31.30
C ALA A 129 118.89 78.06 -30.33
N SER A 130 119.75 78.12 -29.30
CA SER A 130 119.83 77.11 -28.24
C SER A 130 118.53 77.00 -27.45
N ASP A 131 117.93 78.13 -27.05
CA ASP A 131 116.67 78.16 -26.30
C ASP A 131 115.52 77.58 -27.17
N LEU A 132 115.45 77.94 -28.45
CA LEU A 132 114.46 77.41 -29.39
C LEU A 132 114.63 75.89 -29.61
N GLU A 133 115.87 75.41 -29.69
CA GLU A 133 116.16 73.98 -29.83
C GLU A 133 115.82 73.21 -28.55
N GLN A 134 116.08 73.80 -27.38
CA GLN A 134 115.66 73.24 -26.10
C GLN A 134 114.13 73.15 -25.97
N ASP A 135 113.40 74.21 -26.34
CA ASP A 135 111.93 74.23 -26.29
C ASP A 135 111.31 73.23 -27.27
N LYS A 136 111.89 73.08 -28.48
CA LYS A 136 111.46 72.04 -29.43
C LYS A 136 111.66 70.64 -28.85
N ASN A 137 112.83 70.37 -28.27
CA ASN A 137 113.10 69.08 -27.64
C ASN A 137 112.14 68.81 -26.47
N GLN A 138 111.80 69.83 -25.66
CA GLN A 138 110.80 69.68 -24.60
C GLN A 138 109.39 69.43 -25.16
N TYR A 139 109.01 70.14 -26.22
CA TYR A 139 107.71 69.94 -26.87
C TYR A 139 107.59 68.53 -27.46
N ASP A 140 108.62 68.06 -28.16
CA ASP A 140 108.64 66.72 -28.75
C ASP A 140 108.60 65.64 -27.67
N LEU A 141 109.34 65.81 -26.57
CA LEU A 141 109.28 64.91 -25.41
C LEU A 141 107.87 64.88 -24.79
N LEU A 142 107.27 66.04 -24.51
CA LEU A 142 105.91 66.12 -23.95
C LEU A 142 104.87 65.53 -24.90
N ARG A 143 105.08 65.66 -26.21
CA ARG A 143 104.20 65.08 -27.22
C ARG A 143 104.31 63.56 -27.23
N GLU A 144 105.52 63.02 -27.17
CA GLU A 144 105.76 61.58 -27.05
C GLU A 144 105.14 61.02 -25.76
N GLU A 145 105.41 61.66 -24.61
CA GLU A 145 104.81 61.29 -23.31
C GLU A 145 103.27 61.29 -23.36
N LYS A 146 102.68 62.32 -23.99
CA LYS A 146 101.23 62.38 -24.17
C LYS A 146 100.72 61.19 -25.00
N THR A 147 101.38 60.89 -26.13
CA THR A 147 100.96 59.77 -26.98
C THR A 147 101.13 58.42 -26.31
N ASP A 148 102.19 58.24 -25.51
CA ASP A 148 102.40 57.04 -24.72
C ASP A 148 101.33 56.86 -23.65
N LEU A 149 100.99 57.95 -22.93
CA LEU A 149 99.91 57.93 -21.94
C LEU A 149 98.54 57.64 -22.58
N GLU A 150 98.21 58.27 -23.71
CA GLU A 150 96.96 58.01 -24.43
C GLU A 150 96.85 56.53 -24.82
N ARG A 151 97.93 55.95 -25.38
CA ARG A 151 97.98 54.52 -25.70
C ARG A 151 97.83 53.64 -24.46
N GLU A 152 98.54 53.93 -23.37
CA GLU A 152 98.42 53.17 -22.13
C GLU A 152 96.99 53.20 -21.56
N TYR A 153 96.34 54.36 -21.58
CA TYR A 153 94.96 54.48 -21.10
C TYR A 153 93.98 53.72 -22.01
N GLU A 154 94.17 53.78 -23.32
CA GLU A 154 93.32 53.06 -24.29
C GLU A 154 93.50 51.54 -24.16
N GLU A 155 94.73 51.06 -23.96
CA GLU A 155 95.02 49.66 -23.65
C GLU A 155 94.40 49.23 -22.31
N ARG A 156 94.49 50.06 -21.26
CA ARG A 156 93.84 49.78 -19.96
C ARG A 156 92.33 49.73 -20.07
N LEU A 157 91.71 50.64 -20.84
CA LEU A 157 90.27 50.67 -21.06
C LEU A 157 89.82 49.42 -21.82
N SER A 158 90.51 49.09 -22.92
CA SER A 158 90.23 47.88 -23.71
C SER A 158 90.38 46.61 -22.88
N ALA A 159 91.45 46.52 -22.06
CA ALA A 159 91.64 45.39 -21.15
C ALA A 159 90.51 45.28 -20.12
N MET A 160 90.07 46.41 -19.54
CA MET A 160 88.95 46.44 -18.59
C MET A 160 87.63 46.02 -19.26
N GLU A 161 87.36 46.49 -20.48
CA GLU A 161 86.15 46.11 -21.24
C GLU A 161 86.14 44.61 -21.57
N VAL A 162 87.26 44.07 -22.01
CA VAL A 162 87.40 42.63 -22.30
C VAL A 162 87.22 41.80 -21.02
N GLN A 163 87.83 42.22 -19.90
CA GLN A 163 87.66 41.55 -18.61
C GLN A 163 86.19 41.58 -18.15
N HIS A 164 85.55 42.76 -18.19
CA HIS A 164 84.16 42.89 -17.77
C HIS A 164 83.21 42.07 -18.65
N ARG A 165 83.42 42.07 -19.97
CA ARG A 165 82.64 41.25 -20.91
C ARG A 165 82.81 39.75 -20.63
N ALA A 166 84.04 39.31 -20.34
CA ALA A 166 84.32 37.92 -19.99
C ALA A 166 83.68 37.53 -18.64
N GLU A 167 83.70 38.41 -17.64
CA GLU A 167 83.03 38.20 -16.36
C GLU A 167 81.52 38.11 -16.51
N MET A 168 80.91 38.99 -17.31
CA MET A 168 79.47 38.96 -17.59
C MET A 168 79.08 37.66 -18.30
N GLN A 169 79.84 37.23 -19.30
CA GLN A 169 79.57 35.97 -20.00
C GLN A 169 79.74 34.75 -19.08
N LYS A 170 80.76 34.73 -18.21
CA LYS A 170 80.90 33.69 -17.17
C LYS A 170 79.70 33.68 -16.22
N ARG A 171 79.21 34.85 -15.83
CA ARG A 171 78.06 34.98 -14.91
C ARG A 171 76.77 34.51 -15.57
N GLU A 172 76.54 34.89 -16.83
CA GLU A 172 75.41 34.41 -17.63
C GLU A 172 75.45 32.89 -17.80
N SER A 173 76.61 32.32 -18.16
CA SER A 173 76.78 30.87 -18.28
C SER A 173 76.51 30.13 -16.96
N LEU A 174 76.98 30.68 -15.82
CA LEU A 174 76.69 30.15 -14.49
C LEU A 174 75.19 30.14 -14.17
N TYR A 175 74.49 31.23 -14.45
CA TYR A 175 73.04 31.31 -14.20
C TYR A 175 72.24 30.43 -15.17
N GLN A 176 72.64 30.34 -16.43
CA GLN A 176 72.05 29.41 -17.39
C GLN A 176 72.23 27.96 -16.94
N GLY A 177 73.42 27.59 -16.46
CA GLY A 177 73.67 26.26 -15.88
C GLY A 177 72.75 25.96 -14.69
N LYS A 178 72.62 26.89 -13.74
CA LYS A 178 71.71 26.73 -12.59
C LYS A 178 70.25 26.59 -13.01
N ILE A 179 69.81 27.34 -14.03
CA ILE A 179 68.45 27.23 -14.55
C ILE A 179 68.24 25.85 -15.19
N MET A 180 69.20 25.36 -15.95
CA MET A 180 69.14 24.02 -16.56
C MET A 180 69.07 22.93 -15.49
N GLU A 181 69.92 23.00 -14.45
CA GLU A 181 69.89 22.06 -13.32
C GLU A 181 68.52 22.06 -12.62
N GLU A 182 67.92 23.23 -12.38
CA GLU A 182 66.59 23.28 -11.75
C GLU A 182 65.46 22.83 -12.68
N VAL A 183 65.59 23.04 -13.99
CA VAL A 183 64.64 22.49 -14.97
C VAL A 183 64.71 20.96 -14.98
N GLU A 184 65.91 20.38 -14.98
CA GLU A 184 66.10 18.93 -14.89
C GLU A 184 65.53 18.37 -13.59
N ARG A 185 65.80 19.03 -12.46
CA ARG A 185 65.27 18.64 -11.16
C ARG A 185 63.74 18.71 -11.11
N TYR A 186 63.15 19.76 -11.68
CA TYR A 186 61.70 19.89 -11.80
C TYR A 186 61.10 18.78 -12.67
N GLN A 187 61.70 18.46 -13.81
CA GLN A 187 61.24 17.38 -14.68
C GLN A 187 61.32 16.01 -14.00
N GLN A 188 62.40 15.74 -13.27
CA GLN A 188 62.55 14.51 -12.47
C GLN A 188 61.44 14.42 -11.40
N LEU A 189 61.23 15.49 -10.64
CA LEU A 189 60.18 15.53 -9.61
C LEU A 189 58.78 15.35 -10.22
N GLN A 190 58.52 15.97 -11.38
CA GLN A 190 57.26 15.83 -12.09
C GLN A 190 57.06 14.38 -12.57
N HIS A 191 58.09 13.75 -13.09
CA HIS A 191 58.06 12.34 -13.50
C HIS A 191 57.81 11.40 -12.30
N GLU A 192 58.54 11.58 -11.20
CA GLU A 192 58.33 10.80 -9.97
C GLU A 192 56.91 10.98 -9.42
N THR A 193 56.39 12.20 -9.42
CA THR A 193 55.04 12.50 -8.95
C THR A 193 53.99 11.80 -9.82
N ASN A 194 54.16 11.81 -11.15
CA ASN A 194 53.25 11.13 -12.06
C ASN A 194 53.30 9.61 -11.87
N LEU A 195 54.50 9.03 -11.75
CA LEU A 195 54.66 7.59 -11.51
C LEU A 195 54.04 7.17 -10.17
N GLN A 196 54.16 7.99 -9.13
CA GLN A 196 53.52 7.74 -7.84
C GLN A 196 51.99 7.80 -7.95
N LYS A 197 51.44 8.76 -8.71
CA LYS A 197 50.00 8.84 -8.98
C LYS A 197 49.49 7.61 -9.71
N GLU A 198 50.15 7.19 -10.79
CA GLU A 198 49.79 5.98 -11.55
C GLU A 198 49.77 4.75 -10.64
N ARG A 199 50.82 4.53 -9.84
CA ARG A 199 50.87 3.43 -8.86
C ARG A 199 49.77 3.50 -7.82
N TRP A 200 49.39 4.71 -7.40
CA TRP A 200 48.30 4.91 -6.44
C TRP A 200 46.94 4.60 -7.06
N GLU A 201 46.72 5.05 -8.30
CA GLU A 201 45.51 4.78 -9.08
C GLU A 201 45.37 3.27 -9.35
N GLU A 202 46.45 2.59 -9.73
CA GLU A 202 46.47 1.13 -9.91
C GLU A 202 46.06 0.40 -8.63
N LYS A 203 46.70 0.74 -7.49
CA LYS A 203 46.36 0.14 -6.19
C LYS A 203 44.92 0.43 -5.77
N GLN A 204 44.43 1.63 -6.05
CA GLN A 204 43.05 2.01 -5.74
C GLN A 204 42.08 1.18 -6.59
N VAL A 205 42.33 1.02 -7.89
CA VAL A 205 41.52 0.19 -8.77
C VAL A 205 41.56 -1.28 -8.36
N GLU A 206 42.72 -1.82 -8.01
CA GLU A 206 42.87 -3.20 -7.54
C GLU A 206 42.15 -3.43 -6.20
N LEU A 207 42.22 -2.47 -5.28
CA LEU A 207 41.52 -2.55 -3.99
C LEU A 207 40.00 -2.51 -4.19
N VAL A 208 39.50 -1.61 -5.04
CA VAL A 208 38.07 -1.53 -5.36
C VAL A 208 37.60 -2.82 -6.03
N ARG A 209 38.34 -3.33 -7.04
CA ARG A 209 38.00 -4.58 -7.72
C ARG A 209 38.00 -5.79 -6.77
N SER A 210 38.99 -5.91 -5.90
CA SER A 210 39.06 -7.02 -4.95
C SER A 210 37.94 -6.95 -3.90
N HIS A 211 37.62 -5.75 -3.41
CA HIS A 211 36.50 -5.53 -2.50
C HIS A 211 35.15 -5.80 -3.16
N ASP A 212 34.94 -5.36 -4.41
CA ASP A 212 33.72 -5.62 -5.17
C ASP A 212 33.55 -7.11 -5.44
N ALA A 213 34.62 -7.81 -5.85
CA ALA A 213 34.59 -9.26 -6.05
C ALA A 213 34.30 -10.03 -4.76
N TYR A 214 34.87 -9.61 -3.63
CA TYR A 214 34.58 -10.20 -2.32
C TYR A 214 33.13 -9.96 -1.90
N SER A 215 32.62 -8.74 -2.11
CA SER A 215 31.23 -8.39 -1.80
C SER A 215 30.24 -9.17 -2.67
N GLN A 216 30.54 -9.33 -3.96
CA GLN A 216 29.76 -10.16 -4.87
C GLN A 216 29.76 -11.62 -4.42
N ALA A 217 30.92 -12.20 -4.12
CA ALA A 217 31.00 -13.59 -3.66
C ALA A 217 30.16 -13.83 -2.39
N ILE A 218 30.19 -12.91 -1.42
CA ILE A 218 29.34 -12.99 -0.23
C ILE A 218 27.85 -12.88 -0.59
N THR A 219 27.51 -11.97 -1.51
CA THR A 219 26.12 -11.76 -1.93
C THR A 219 25.59 -13.01 -2.62
N ASP A 220 26.37 -13.59 -3.54
CA ASP A 220 26.05 -14.81 -4.26
C ASP A 220 25.89 -16.01 -3.30
N ASP A 221 26.78 -16.15 -2.31
CA ASP A 221 26.69 -17.21 -1.30
C ASP A 221 25.39 -17.09 -0.47
N PHE A 222 25.02 -15.86 -0.07
CA PHE A 222 23.78 -15.64 0.68
C PHE A 222 22.53 -15.79 -0.19
N GLU A 223 22.58 -15.37 -1.45
CA GLU A 223 21.50 -15.61 -2.41
C GLU A 223 21.29 -17.10 -2.65
N ALA A 224 22.37 -17.88 -2.82
CA ALA A 224 22.32 -19.32 -2.98
C ALA A 224 21.69 -20.00 -1.74
N GLN A 225 22.11 -19.62 -0.52
CA GLN A 225 21.50 -20.12 0.71
C GLN A 225 20.02 -19.76 0.82
N LEU A 226 19.65 -18.55 0.43
CA LEU A 226 18.26 -18.10 0.44
C LEU A 226 17.41 -18.89 -0.55
N GLU A 227 17.95 -19.17 -1.74
CA GLU A 227 17.30 -19.97 -2.78
C GLU A 227 17.10 -21.43 -2.32
N GLU A 228 18.12 -22.01 -1.67
CA GLU A 228 18.04 -23.36 -1.08
C GLU A 228 16.97 -23.45 0.01
N VAL A 229 16.92 -22.48 0.92
CA VAL A 229 15.88 -22.41 1.97
C VAL A 229 14.49 -22.20 1.36
N ARG A 230 14.37 -21.38 0.30
CA ARG A 230 13.11 -21.20 -0.43
C ARG A 230 12.65 -22.50 -1.08
N ALA A 231 13.55 -23.24 -1.72
CA ALA A 231 13.24 -24.53 -2.33
C ALA A 231 12.79 -25.56 -1.27
N SER A 232 13.56 -25.73 -0.19
CA SER A 232 13.20 -26.65 0.91
C SER A 232 11.87 -26.29 1.56
N ARG A 233 11.57 -24.99 1.72
CA ARG A 233 10.26 -24.54 2.21
C ARG A 233 9.15 -24.89 1.23
N MET A 234 9.35 -24.70 -0.06
CA MET A 234 8.36 -25.03 -1.09
C MET A 234 8.06 -26.54 -1.11
N ASP A 235 9.10 -27.37 -1.05
CA ASP A 235 8.97 -28.83 -0.95
C ASP A 235 8.17 -29.23 0.30
N SER A 236 8.50 -28.64 1.46
CA SER A 236 7.77 -28.90 2.72
C SER A 236 6.30 -28.44 2.65
N GLU A 237 6.02 -27.30 2.01
CA GLU A 237 4.66 -26.80 1.80
C GLU A 237 3.87 -27.73 0.87
N GLU A 238 4.50 -28.28 -0.17
CA GLU A 238 3.90 -29.25 -1.08
C GLU A 238 3.64 -30.59 -0.38
N GLU A 239 4.56 -31.08 0.43
CA GLU A 239 4.37 -32.28 1.27
C GLU A 239 3.20 -32.10 2.24
N ILE A 240 3.13 -30.97 2.94
CA ILE A 240 2.00 -30.66 3.85
C ILE A 240 0.69 -30.59 3.07
N ALA A 241 0.68 -29.97 1.90
CA ALA A 241 -0.51 -29.90 1.05
C ALA A 241 -0.93 -31.28 0.55
N GLY A 242 0.03 -32.15 0.20
CA GLY A 242 -0.19 -33.55 -0.14
C GLY A 242 -0.82 -34.32 1.01
N MET A 243 -0.20 -34.30 2.19
CA MET A 243 -0.73 -34.96 3.39
C MET A 243 -2.13 -34.47 3.78
N LYS A 244 -2.41 -33.16 3.61
CA LYS A 244 -3.75 -32.62 3.85
C LYS A 244 -4.78 -33.19 2.87
N ARG A 245 -4.45 -33.25 1.57
CA ARG A 245 -5.33 -33.86 0.56
C ARG A 245 -5.61 -35.33 0.88
N ASP A 246 -4.57 -36.11 1.19
CA ASP A 246 -4.70 -37.53 1.53
C ASP A 246 -5.54 -37.73 2.80
N TRP A 247 -5.34 -36.88 3.81
CA TRP A 247 -6.11 -36.93 5.05
C TRP A 247 -7.58 -36.55 4.83
N GLU A 248 -7.85 -35.51 4.04
CA GLU A 248 -9.20 -35.09 3.68
C GLU A 248 -9.93 -36.20 2.90
N GLU A 249 -9.24 -36.86 1.96
CA GLU A 249 -9.81 -37.98 1.20
C GLU A 249 -10.07 -39.19 2.09
N THR A 250 -9.11 -39.56 2.94
CA THR A 250 -9.26 -40.65 3.92
C THR A 250 -10.42 -40.38 4.86
N ARG A 251 -10.54 -39.14 5.35
CA ARG A 251 -11.64 -38.71 6.20
C ARG A 251 -12.98 -38.80 5.48
N ARG A 252 -13.07 -38.33 4.24
CA ARG A 252 -14.28 -38.44 3.41
C ARG A 252 -14.71 -39.90 3.24
N GLN A 253 -13.77 -40.79 2.90
CA GLN A 253 -14.04 -42.22 2.77
C GLN A 253 -14.55 -42.82 4.08
N MET A 254 -13.93 -42.49 5.22
CA MET A 254 -14.40 -42.95 6.53
C MET A 254 -15.79 -42.42 6.88
N GLU A 255 -16.08 -41.14 6.59
CA GLU A 255 -17.40 -40.55 6.81
C GLU A 255 -18.46 -41.26 5.95
N GLU A 256 -18.18 -41.54 4.67
CA GLU A 256 -19.05 -42.30 3.76
C GLU A 256 -19.27 -43.75 4.24
N ASP A 257 -18.21 -44.44 4.70
CA ASP A 257 -18.31 -45.79 5.27
C ASP A 257 -19.15 -45.82 6.56
N ILE A 258 -18.99 -44.81 7.43
CA ILE A 258 -19.79 -44.67 8.65
C ILE A 258 -21.25 -44.43 8.29
N ASP A 259 -21.54 -43.52 7.36
CA ASP A 259 -22.90 -43.19 6.96
C ASP A 259 -23.61 -44.41 6.34
N THR A 260 -22.94 -45.13 5.44
CA THR A 260 -23.48 -46.37 4.87
C THR A 260 -23.71 -47.46 5.92
N GLU A 261 -22.82 -47.61 6.90
CA GLU A 261 -23.02 -48.57 7.99
C GLU A 261 -24.18 -48.15 8.90
N VAL A 262 -24.34 -46.87 9.18
CA VAL A 262 -25.46 -46.31 9.95
C VAL A 262 -26.78 -46.55 9.20
N GLU A 263 -26.83 -46.30 7.90
CA GLU A 263 -28.01 -46.59 7.07
C GLU A 263 -28.34 -48.09 7.05
N ARG A 264 -27.32 -48.95 6.90
CA ARG A 264 -27.48 -50.41 6.95
C ARG A 264 -28.03 -50.87 8.30
N LEU A 265 -27.50 -50.33 9.40
CA LEU A 265 -27.98 -50.63 10.74
C LEU A 265 -29.41 -50.14 10.96
N LYS A 266 -29.73 -48.91 10.54
CA LYS A 266 -31.09 -48.36 10.58
C LYS A 266 -32.06 -49.27 9.83
N ALA A 267 -31.76 -49.63 8.59
CA ALA A 267 -32.58 -50.52 7.77
C ALA A 267 -32.81 -51.87 8.47
N ARG A 268 -31.75 -52.48 9.01
CA ARG A 268 -31.85 -53.75 9.76
C ARG A 268 -32.74 -53.63 11.00
N TYR A 269 -32.63 -52.54 11.75
CA TYR A 269 -33.46 -52.33 12.94
C TYR A 269 -34.91 -51.97 12.58
N GLU A 270 -35.14 -51.25 11.49
CA GLU A 270 -36.48 -50.97 10.96
C GLU A 270 -37.16 -52.25 10.49
N GLU A 271 -36.46 -53.11 9.76
CA GLU A 271 -36.96 -54.42 9.35
C GLU A 271 -37.30 -55.29 10.57
N ARG A 272 -36.39 -55.35 11.56
CA ARG A 272 -36.65 -56.07 12.81
C ARG A 272 -37.85 -55.49 13.57
N LEU A 273 -37.97 -54.16 13.64
CA LEU A 273 -39.10 -53.50 14.28
C LEU A 273 -40.41 -53.77 13.54
N ALA A 274 -40.39 -53.79 12.20
CA ALA A 274 -41.54 -54.13 11.37
C ALA A 274 -41.97 -55.59 11.61
N ALA A 275 -41.02 -56.53 11.64
CA ALA A 275 -41.28 -57.94 11.94
C ALA A 275 -41.86 -58.13 13.35
N GLU A 276 -41.32 -57.46 14.37
CA GLU A 276 -41.86 -57.49 15.74
C GLU A 276 -43.26 -56.87 15.82
N ARG A 277 -43.52 -55.78 15.09
CA ARG A 277 -44.87 -55.17 14.98
C ARG A 277 -45.87 -56.12 14.32
N GLU A 278 -45.47 -56.80 13.24
CA GLU A 278 -46.31 -57.78 12.57
C GLU A 278 -46.59 -58.99 13.47
N ALA A 279 -45.57 -59.51 14.16
CA ALA A 279 -45.71 -60.58 15.14
C ALA A 279 -46.64 -60.17 16.29
N THR A 280 -46.47 -58.95 16.82
CA THR A 280 -47.34 -58.40 17.87
C THR A 280 -48.78 -58.26 17.38
N LEU A 281 -49.00 -57.82 16.14
CA LEU A 281 -50.34 -57.75 15.52
C LEU A 281 -50.95 -59.14 15.35
N LYS A 282 -50.17 -60.14 14.88
CA LYS A 282 -50.60 -61.53 14.77
C LYS A 282 -51.02 -62.08 16.14
N PHE A 283 -50.16 -61.96 17.16
CA PHE A 283 -50.48 -62.39 18.52
C PHE A 283 -51.67 -61.64 19.11
N LYS A 284 -51.84 -60.34 18.83
CA LYS A 284 -53.03 -59.59 19.27
C LYS A 284 -54.31 -60.06 18.57
N GLY A 285 -54.22 -60.41 17.28
CA GLY A 285 -55.30 -61.03 16.52
C GLY A 285 -55.67 -62.42 17.06
N GLU A 286 -54.68 -63.29 17.26
CA GLU A 286 -54.83 -64.61 17.86
C GLU A 286 -55.39 -64.52 19.28
N ASN A 287 -54.88 -63.63 20.12
CA ASN A 287 -55.38 -63.41 21.47
C ASN A 287 -56.82 -62.85 21.45
N GLY A 288 -57.16 -62.01 20.48
CA GLY A 288 -58.53 -61.57 20.23
C GLY A 288 -59.47 -62.73 19.86
N ILE A 289 -59.03 -63.63 18.98
CA ILE A 289 -59.76 -64.85 18.62
C ILE A 289 -59.87 -65.80 19.82
N MET A 290 -58.79 -66.01 20.57
CA MET A 290 -58.78 -66.84 21.78
C MET A 290 -59.71 -66.28 22.83
N LYS A 291 -59.74 -64.96 23.07
CA LYS A 291 -60.72 -64.34 23.96
C LYS A 291 -62.15 -64.59 23.51
N LYS A 292 -62.46 -64.44 22.21
CA LYS A 292 -63.79 -64.74 21.66
C LYS A 292 -64.16 -66.21 21.83
N LYS A 293 -63.25 -67.13 21.53
CA LYS A 293 -63.42 -68.58 21.74
C LYS A 293 -63.63 -68.89 23.22
N PHE A 294 -62.84 -68.29 24.10
CA PHE A 294 -62.96 -68.44 25.55
C PHE A 294 -64.31 -67.95 26.05
N THR A 295 -64.77 -66.76 25.62
CA THR A 295 -66.10 -66.26 25.98
C THR A 295 -67.23 -67.11 25.42
N ALA A 296 -67.08 -67.66 24.21
CA ALA A 296 -68.08 -68.56 23.63
C ALA A 296 -68.16 -69.87 24.41
N LEU A 297 -67.01 -70.52 24.66
CA LEU A 297 -66.93 -71.72 25.49
C LEU A 297 -67.45 -71.47 26.91
N HIS A 298 -67.17 -70.30 27.49
CA HIS A 298 -67.68 -69.96 28.82
C HIS A 298 -69.21 -69.77 28.81
N LYS A 299 -69.77 -69.20 27.74
CA LYS A 299 -71.22 -69.11 27.53
C LYS A 299 -71.84 -70.49 27.33
N ASP A 300 -71.24 -71.34 26.51
CA ASP A 300 -71.68 -72.72 26.31
C ASP A 300 -71.64 -73.52 27.63
N ILE A 301 -70.61 -73.33 28.46
CA ILE A 301 -70.53 -73.92 29.80
C ILE A 301 -71.67 -73.40 30.70
N GLU A 302 -71.98 -72.11 30.65
CA GLU A 302 -73.07 -71.52 31.43
C GLU A 302 -74.44 -72.07 30.98
N GLU A 303 -74.67 -72.14 29.66
CA GLU A 303 -75.87 -72.72 29.05
C GLU A 303 -76.01 -74.20 29.42
N GLN A 304 -74.93 -74.99 29.33
CA GLN A 304 -74.93 -76.38 29.77
C GLN A 304 -75.17 -76.51 31.28
N ARG A 305 -74.64 -75.60 32.10
CA ARG A 305 -74.93 -75.58 33.54
C ARG A 305 -76.40 -75.28 33.83
N GLU A 306 -77.01 -74.35 33.11
CA GLU A 306 -78.45 -74.08 33.21
C GLU A 306 -79.28 -75.28 32.73
N GLU A 307 -78.88 -75.94 31.65
CA GLU A 307 -79.55 -77.14 31.14
C GLU A 307 -79.44 -78.31 32.12
N ILE A 308 -78.26 -78.55 32.71
CA ILE A 308 -78.07 -79.53 33.79
C ILE A 308 -78.96 -79.19 34.98
N LYS A 309 -79.05 -77.91 35.37
CA LYS A 309 -79.91 -77.48 36.48
C LYS A 309 -81.39 -77.73 36.17
N ALA A 310 -81.85 -77.41 34.96
CA ALA A 310 -83.21 -77.69 34.52
C ALA A 310 -83.51 -79.19 34.48
N MET A 311 -82.54 -80.02 34.05
CA MET A 311 -82.67 -81.48 34.07
C MET A 311 -82.71 -82.03 35.50
N LEU A 312 -81.91 -81.50 36.43
CA LEU A 312 -81.95 -81.86 37.85
C LEU A 312 -83.28 -81.47 38.52
N ASP A 313 -83.84 -80.31 38.16
CA ASP A 313 -85.14 -79.88 38.67
C ASP A 313 -86.28 -80.76 38.11
N LYS A 314 -86.23 -81.13 36.82
CA LYS A 314 -87.12 -82.14 36.24
C LYS A 314 -86.96 -83.51 36.91
N GLU A 315 -85.73 -83.92 37.22
CA GLU A 315 -85.48 -85.17 37.93
C GLU A 315 -86.12 -85.14 39.33
N LYS A 316 -86.00 -84.02 40.05
CA LYS A 316 -86.66 -83.84 41.35
C LYS A 316 -88.19 -83.91 41.23
N GLU A 317 -88.78 -83.25 40.24
CA GLU A 317 -90.23 -83.32 40.00
C GLU A 317 -90.69 -84.75 39.69
N LEU A 318 -89.97 -85.46 38.81
CA LEU A 318 -90.26 -86.86 38.49
C LEU A 318 -90.11 -87.78 39.70
N ARG A 319 -89.08 -87.60 40.53
CA ARG A 319 -88.92 -88.34 41.79
C ARG A 319 -90.04 -88.03 42.79
N ALA A 320 -90.50 -86.78 42.88
CA ALA A 320 -91.64 -86.42 43.72
C ALA A 320 -92.95 -87.05 43.21
N ASN A 321 -93.15 -87.10 41.89
CA ASN A 321 -94.28 -87.79 41.27
C ASN A 321 -94.22 -89.30 41.47
N MET A 322 -93.03 -89.91 41.35
CA MET A 322 -92.83 -91.31 41.70
C MET A 322 -93.17 -91.58 43.17
N ALA A 323 -92.71 -90.76 44.10
CA ALA A 323 -93.03 -90.92 45.52
C ALA A 323 -94.53 -90.82 45.80
N LYS A 324 -95.25 -89.92 45.12
CA LYS A 324 -96.72 -89.84 45.19
C LYS A 324 -97.38 -91.12 44.66
N LEU A 325 -96.99 -91.57 43.47
CA LEU A 325 -97.53 -92.79 42.86
C LEU A 325 -97.20 -94.05 43.68
N GLU A 326 -96.01 -94.13 44.28
CA GLU A 326 -95.63 -95.19 45.21
C GLU A 326 -96.51 -95.16 46.47
N GLY A 327 -96.79 -93.98 47.02
CA GLY A 327 -97.74 -93.80 48.12
C GLY A 327 -99.16 -94.25 47.75
N GLU A 328 -99.63 -93.90 46.55
CA GLU A 328 -100.92 -94.36 46.01
C GLU A 328 -100.96 -95.88 45.85
N ILE A 329 -99.89 -96.50 45.32
CA ILE A 329 -99.77 -97.97 45.21
C ILE A 329 -99.84 -98.63 46.58
N VAL A 330 -99.16 -98.10 47.59
CA VAL A 330 -99.23 -98.65 48.96
C VAL A 330 -100.64 -98.54 49.52
N SER A 331 -101.33 -97.41 49.31
CA SER A 331 -102.72 -97.23 49.76
C SER A 331 -103.69 -98.18 49.04
N LEU A 332 -103.49 -98.40 47.73
CA LEU A 332 -104.28 -99.33 46.93
C LEU A 332 -104.03 -100.78 47.33
N ARG A 333 -102.78 -101.15 47.65
CA ARG A 333 -102.46 -102.48 48.19
C ARG A 333 -103.11 -102.71 49.55
N ALA A 334 -103.16 -101.71 50.43
CA ALA A 334 -103.87 -101.80 51.70
C ALA A 334 -105.38 -102.00 51.50
N MET A 335 -106.00 -101.26 50.57
CA MET A 335 -107.41 -101.44 50.21
C MET A 335 -107.69 -102.83 49.60
N ILE A 336 -106.80 -103.35 48.77
CA ILE A 336 -106.93 -104.71 48.22
C ILE A 336 -106.85 -105.74 49.35
N HIS A 337 -105.89 -105.61 50.27
CA HIS A 337 -105.77 -106.52 51.40
C HIS A 337 -107.02 -106.50 52.30
N GLU A 338 -107.58 -105.33 52.57
CA GLU A 338 -108.82 -105.18 53.35
C GLU A 338 -110.02 -105.82 52.63
N ARG A 339 -110.09 -105.69 51.29
CA ARG A 339 -111.09 -106.40 50.47
C ARG A 339 -110.87 -107.91 50.47
N ASP A 340 -109.64 -108.40 50.42
CA ASP A 340 -109.34 -109.83 50.49
C ASP A 340 -109.73 -110.43 51.84
N VAL A 341 -109.50 -109.73 52.95
CA VAL A 341 -110.01 -110.13 54.28
C VAL A 341 -111.53 -110.21 54.27
N THR A 342 -112.19 -109.20 53.70
CA THR A 342 -113.66 -109.17 53.57
C THR A 342 -114.19 -110.32 52.70
N ILE A 343 -113.48 -110.66 51.62
CA ILE A 343 -113.81 -111.80 50.75
C ILE A 343 -113.63 -113.11 51.51
N GLY A 344 -112.53 -113.29 52.23
CA GLY A 344 -112.29 -114.49 53.04
C GLY A 344 -113.36 -114.73 54.11
N ASP A 345 -113.84 -113.68 54.75
CA ASP A 345 -114.96 -113.78 55.71
C ASP A 345 -116.28 -114.17 55.02
N LYS A 346 -116.54 -113.65 53.82
CA LYS A 346 -117.70 -114.04 53.01
C LYS A 346 -117.60 -115.48 52.49
N GLU A 347 -116.41 -115.95 52.10
CA GLU A 347 -116.17 -117.34 51.69
C GLU A 347 -116.39 -118.33 52.83
N LYS A 348 -115.94 -118.01 54.06
CA LYS A 348 -116.26 -118.80 55.25
C LYS A 348 -117.77 -118.88 55.49
N LYS A 349 -118.48 -117.75 55.38
CA LYS A 349 -119.95 -117.70 55.50
C LYS A 349 -120.64 -118.58 54.45
N ILE A 350 -120.14 -118.58 53.21
CA ILE A 350 -120.64 -119.43 52.12
C ILE A 350 -120.40 -120.91 52.42
N TYR A 351 -119.23 -121.28 52.96
CA TYR A 351 -118.93 -122.66 53.32
C TYR A 351 -119.88 -123.20 54.41
N GLU A 352 -120.14 -122.41 55.46
CA GLU A 352 -121.10 -122.76 56.51
C GLU A 352 -122.53 -122.92 55.96
N LEU A 353 -122.96 -122.01 55.09
CA LEU A 353 -124.28 -122.08 54.44
C LEU A 353 -124.39 -123.30 53.51
N LYS A 354 -123.33 -123.65 52.77
CA LYS A 354 -123.29 -124.88 51.96
C LYS A 354 -123.45 -126.15 52.81
N LYS A 355 -122.79 -126.23 53.96
CA LYS A 355 -122.91 -127.38 54.88
C LYS A 355 -124.33 -127.49 55.43
N ARG A 356 -124.93 -126.35 55.83
CA ARG A 356 -126.31 -126.30 56.32
C ARG A 356 -127.34 -126.63 55.22
N ASN A 357 -127.04 -126.31 53.96
CA ASN A 357 -127.88 -126.68 52.82
C ASN A 357 -127.82 -128.19 52.51
N GLN A 358 -126.66 -128.84 52.64
CA GLN A 358 -126.56 -130.31 52.52
C GLN A 358 -127.34 -131.06 53.61
N GLU A 359 -127.41 -130.51 54.83
CA GLU A 359 -128.25 -131.08 55.90
C GLU A 359 -129.74 -130.94 55.55
N LEU A 360 -130.17 -129.79 55.01
CA LEU A 360 -131.54 -129.56 54.55
C LEU A 360 -131.94 -130.47 53.36
N GLU A 361 -131.03 -130.81 52.45
CA GLU A 361 -131.27 -131.79 51.39
C GLU A 361 -131.54 -133.20 51.93
N LYS A 362 -130.85 -133.61 53.01
CA LYS A 362 -131.12 -134.89 53.68
C LYS A 362 -132.50 -134.89 54.35
N PHE A 363 -132.92 -133.79 54.97
CA PHE A 363 -134.27 -133.63 55.51
C PHE A 363 -135.35 -133.65 54.42
N LYS A 364 -135.08 -133.04 53.26
CA LYS A 364 -135.99 -133.04 52.10
C LYS A 364 -136.26 -134.46 51.59
N PHE A 365 -135.27 -135.35 51.62
CA PHE A 365 -135.42 -136.74 51.16
C PHE A 365 -136.34 -137.57 52.09
N VAL A 366 -136.17 -137.44 53.41
CA VAL A 366 -137.00 -138.14 54.41
C VAL A 366 -138.45 -137.63 54.39
N LEU A 367 -138.65 -136.31 54.26
CA LEU A 367 -139.98 -135.72 54.17
C LEU A 367 -140.72 -136.07 52.86
N ASN A 368 -140.00 -136.22 51.73
CA ASN A 368 -140.63 -136.63 50.47
C ASN A 368 -141.17 -138.07 50.51
N TYR A 369 -140.49 -138.98 51.21
CA TYR A 369 -140.98 -140.35 51.43
C TYR A 369 -142.28 -140.36 52.26
N LYS A 370 -142.35 -139.53 53.30
CA LYS A 370 -143.57 -139.38 54.13
C LYS A 370 -144.73 -138.71 53.39
N ILE A 371 -144.45 -137.79 52.46
CA ILE A 371 -145.45 -137.15 51.58
C ILE A 371 -146.05 -138.16 50.58
N GLN A 372 -145.25 -139.07 50.02
CA GLN A 372 -145.77 -140.08 49.07
C GLN A 372 -146.70 -141.11 49.75
N GLU A 373 -146.41 -141.49 50.99
CA GLU A 373 -147.23 -142.42 51.76
C GLU A 373 -148.61 -141.81 52.14
N LEU A 374 -148.62 -140.56 52.58
CA LEU A 374 -149.86 -139.83 52.93
C LEU A 374 -150.73 -139.49 51.69
N LYS A 375 -150.13 -139.25 50.52
CA LYS A 375 -150.88 -139.03 49.26
C LYS A 375 -151.66 -140.27 48.79
N ARG A 376 -151.17 -141.48 49.10
CA ARG A 376 -151.82 -142.75 48.68
C ARG A 376 -153.08 -143.07 49.50
N GLN A 377 -153.20 -142.55 50.73
CA GLN A 377 -154.38 -142.72 51.58
C GLN A 377 -155.50 -141.67 51.33
N ILE A 378 -155.16 -140.50 50.76
CA ILE A 378 -156.11 -139.38 50.57
C ILE A 378 -156.89 -139.47 49.24
N MET A 379 -156.32 -140.11 48.20
CA MET A 379 -156.95 -140.22 46.87
C MET A 379 -158.35 -140.88 46.86
N PRO A 380 -158.62 -142.02 47.54
CA PRO A 380 -159.94 -142.63 47.51
C PRO A 380 -161.01 -141.79 48.24
N ARG A 381 -160.65 -141.10 49.34
CA ARG A 381 -161.58 -140.23 50.09
C ARG A 381 -161.95 -138.92 49.38
N LYS A 382 -161.09 -138.39 48.50
CA LYS A 382 -161.41 -137.17 47.73
C LYS A 382 -162.38 -137.43 46.58
N LYS A 383 -162.42 -138.65 46.04
CA LYS A 383 -163.29 -139.02 44.91
C LYS A 383 -164.74 -139.26 45.33
N GLU A 384 -164.98 -139.79 46.53
CA GLU A 384 -166.35 -139.92 47.08
C GLU A 384 -166.98 -138.57 47.45
N ILE A 385 -166.18 -137.56 47.82
CA ILE A 385 -166.66 -136.23 48.20
C ILE A 385 -167.05 -135.37 46.99
N THR A 386 -166.43 -135.60 45.82
CA THR A 386 -166.81 -134.91 44.59
C THR A 386 -168.16 -135.37 44.05
N ASP A 387 -168.45 -136.66 44.12
CA ASP A 387 -169.64 -137.21 43.42
C ASP A 387 -170.92 -136.94 44.23
N MET A 388 -170.86 -136.97 45.57
CA MET A 388 -171.98 -136.52 46.42
C MET A 388 -172.34 -135.04 46.21
N ARG A 389 -171.38 -134.19 45.82
CA ARG A 389 -171.65 -132.78 45.51
C ARG A 389 -172.32 -132.57 44.15
N GLU A 390 -172.17 -133.52 43.24
CA GLU A 390 -172.74 -133.45 41.90
C GLU A 390 -174.22 -133.85 41.92
N GLN A 391 -174.59 -134.89 42.70
CA GLN A 391 -175.99 -135.29 42.90
C GLN A 391 -176.88 -134.22 43.54
N ILE A 392 -176.33 -133.35 44.39
CA ILE A 392 -177.10 -132.29 45.06
C ILE A 392 -177.41 -131.14 44.09
N LYS A 393 -176.52 -130.85 43.14
CA LYS A 393 -176.70 -129.73 42.20
C LYS A 393 -177.75 -130.00 41.12
N GLU A 394 -177.93 -131.25 40.70
CA GLU A 394 -178.95 -131.58 39.69
C GLU A 394 -180.37 -131.55 40.28
N MET A 395 -180.54 -131.99 41.53
CA MET A 395 -181.86 -131.92 42.20
C MET A 395 -182.36 -130.48 42.40
N GLU A 396 -181.48 -129.51 42.63
CA GLU A 396 -181.85 -128.10 42.80
C GLU A 396 -182.30 -127.43 41.49
N LEU A 397 -181.85 -127.94 40.33
CA LEU A 397 -182.11 -127.30 39.04
C LEU A 397 -183.54 -127.57 38.53
N GLU A 398 -184.09 -128.76 38.76
CA GLU A 398 -185.40 -129.14 38.21
C GLU A 398 -186.58 -128.62 39.06
N LEU A 399 -186.40 -128.48 40.37
CA LEU A 399 -187.41 -127.88 41.26
C LEU A 399 -187.75 -126.43 40.85
N LEU A 400 -186.79 -125.74 40.24
CA LEU A 400 -186.91 -124.37 39.77
C LEU A 400 -187.71 -124.24 38.46
N GLN A 401 -187.78 -125.31 37.64
CA GLN A 401 -188.56 -125.31 36.41
C GLN A 401 -190.06 -125.51 36.66
N TYR A 402 -190.44 -126.33 37.65
CA TYR A 402 -191.84 -126.56 38.01
C TYR A 402 -192.53 -125.28 38.53
N HIS A 403 -191.79 -124.38 39.20
CA HIS A 403 -192.36 -123.12 39.68
C HIS A 403 -192.62 -122.08 38.59
N LYS A 404 -191.89 -122.10 37.47
CA LYS A 404 -192.08 -121.12 36.39
C LYS A 404 -193.30 -121.38 35.51
N SER A 405 -193.73 -122.63 35.35
CA SER A 405 -194.82 -122.96 34.43
C SER A 405 -196.22 -122.80 35.05
N ASN A 406 -196.39 -123.10 36.35
CA ASN A 406 -197.65 -122.83 37.06
C ASN A 406 -198.03 -121.34 37.04
N ALA A 407 -197.06 -120.43 37.03
CA ALA A 407 -197.31 -118.99 36.96
C ALA A 407 -197.91 -118.54 35.61
N ALA A 408 -197.71 -119.28 34.52
CA ALA A 408 -198.26 -118.94 33.21
C ALA A 408 -199.74 -119.35 33.06
N LEU A 409 -200.17 -120.39 33.77
CA LEU A 409 -201.56 -120.89 33.74
C LEU A 409 -202.53 -120.01 34.54
N ASP A 410 -202.06 -119.31 35.57
CA ASP A 410 -202.89 -118.38 36.36
C ASP A 410 -203.23 -117.08 35.62
N LEU A 411 -202.35 -116.63 34.72
CA LEU A 411 -202.55 -115.38 33.97
C LEU A 411 -203.66 -115.51 32.91
N MET A 412 -203.82 -116.69 32.28
CA MET A 412 -204.80 -116.86 31.21
C MET A 412 -206.23 -117.09 31.74
N ILE A 413 -206.37 -117.58 32.98
CA ILE A 413 -207.66 -117.65 33.69
C ILE A 413 -208.19 -116.24 34.02
N GLY A 414 -207.30 -115.23 34.12
CA GLY A 414 -207.67 -113.83 34.35
C GLY A 414 -208.37 -113.16 33.16
N GLU A 415 -207.88 -113.38 31.94
CA GLU A 415 -208.44 -112.72 30.74
C GLU A 415 -209.84 -113.22 30.37
N LEU A 416 -210.14 -114.50 30.62
CA LEU A 416 -211.48 -115.07 30.41
C LEU A 416 -212.53 -114.54 31.40
N ARG A 417 -212.12 -114.04 32.57
CA ARG A 417 -213.04 -113.40 33.54
C ARG A 417 -213.40 -111.96 33.14
N LEU A 418 -212.44 -111.18 32.65
CA LEU A 418 -212.67 -109.79 32.26
C LEU A 418 -213.57 -109.65 31.02
N LYS A 419 -213.51 -110.60 30.08
CA LYS A 419 -214.42 -110.56 28.90
C LYS A 419 -215.86 -110.94 29.24
N LYS A 420 -216.06 -111.75 30.30
CA LYS A 420 -217.39 -112.08 30.83
C LYS A 420 -218.03 -110.86 31.53
N GLU A 421 -217.24 -110.01 32.19
CA GLU A 421 -217.74 -108.80 32.84
C GLU A 421 -218.10 -107.66 31.85
N GLY A 422 -217.50 -107.63 30.65
CA GLY A 422 -217.85 -106.65 29.61
C GLY A 422 -219.23 -106.88 29.00
N MET A 423 -219.63 -108.13 28.78
CA MET A 423 -220.98 -108.47 28.27
C MET A 423 -222.09 -108.21 29.31
N GLN A 424 -221.74 -108.07 30.60
CA GLN A 424 -222.73 -107.84 31.66
C GLN A 424 -223.10 -106.35 31.80
N ARG A 425 -222.16 -105.41 31.54
CA ARG A 425 -222.42 -103.97 31.75
C ARG A 425 -223.06 -103.22 30.57
N GLU A 426 -223.06 -103.76 29.35
CA GLU A 426 -223.89 -103.21 28.24
C GLU A 426 -225.34 -103.73 28.26
N SER A 427 -225.62 -104.82 29.00
CA SER A 427 -227.00 -105.26 29.25
C SER A 427 -227.64 -104.57 30.47
N ASP A 428 -226.85 -104.29 31.51
CA ASP A 428 -227.30 -103.53 32.70
C ASP A 428 -227.33 -102.00 32.43
N GLY A 429 -226.79 -101.61 31.28
CA GLY A 429 -226.83 -100.27 30.72
C GLY A 429 -228.01 -100.07 29.79
N LEU A 430 -229.19 -99.94 30.38
CA LEU A 430 -230.11 -98.88 29.99
C LEU A 430 -230.78 -99.06 28.59
N GLU A 431 -231.87 -99.81 28.46
CA GLU A 431 -232.98 -99.91 29.44
C GLU A 431 -233.44 -98.55 30.04
N ALA A 432 -232.73 -97.44 29.77
CA ALA A 432 -233.20 -96.06 29.87
C ALA A 432 -233.28 -95.40 28.49
N GLN A 433 -233.46 -96.20 27.42
CA GLN A 433 -233.91 -95.70 26.11
C GLN A 433 -235.11 -96.46 25.51
N LEU A 434 -235.93 -97.12 26.34
CA LEU A 434 -237.31 -97.46 25.92
C LEU A 434 -238.38 -96.55 26.54
N LEU A 435 -238.04 -95.31 26.91
CA LEU A 435 -239.06 -94.31 27.29
C LEU A 435 -238.82 -92.90 26.72
N ASP A 436 -238.27 -92.82 25.50
CA ASP A 436 -238.91 -92.02 24.47
C ASP A 436 -238.49 -92.58 23.10
N GLY A 437 -239.43 -93.22 22.38
CA GLY A 437 -239.29 -93.60 20.97
C GLY A 437 -238.53 -94.88 20.66
#